data_AF-A0A950EMP7-F1
#
_entry.id   AF-A0A950EMP7-F1
#
_cell.length_a   1.000
_cell.length_b   1.000
_cell.length_c   1.000
_cell.angle_alpha   90.00
_cell.angle_beta   90.00
_cell.angle_gamma   90.00
#
_symmetry.space_group_name_H-M   'P 1'
#
loop_
_entity.id
_entity.type
_entity.pdbx_description
1 polymer ?
#
loop_
_entity_poly.entity_id
_entity_poly.type
_entity_poly.pdbx_seq_one_letter_code
_entity_poly.pdbx_strand_id
1 'polypeptide(L)' 'MSATQQQLDDLLEHLLALTELPDTAAAPDIRCARLARLVLLLAERLGDTAAVQAAIAEVVHAEAQPPVLAIP' A
#
# COMPACT_ATOMS: atom_id res chain seq x y z
N MET A 1 -20.98 3.96 -3.69
CA MET A 1 -21.31 3.18 -2.48
C MET A 1 -20.00 2.89 -1.79
N SER A 2 -19.88 3.24 -0.51
CA SER A 2 -18.66 3.02 0.27
C SER A 2 -18.35 1.53 0.33
N ALA A 3 -17.09 1.13 0.15
CA ALA A 3 -16.70 -0.24 0.42
C ALA A 3 -17.04 -0.58 1.87
N THR A 4 -17.63 -1.76 2.07
CA THR A 4 -17.92 -2.26 3.41
C THR A 4 -16.58 -2.54 4.10
N GLN A 5 -16.47 -2.30 5.40
CA GLN A 5 -15.20 -2.48 6.13
C GLN A 5 -14.59 -3.87 5.93
N GLN A 6 -15.43 -4.90 5.85
CA GLN A 6 -15.00 -6.26 5.54
C GLN A 6 -14.39 -6.43 4.14
N GLN A 7 -14.89 -5.69 3.14
CA GLN A 7 -14.30 -5.71 1.80
C GLN A 7 -12.94 -5.01 1.77
N LEU A 8 -12.72 -4.03 2.65
CA LEU A 8 -11.41 -3.39 2.81
C LEU A 8 -10.43 -4.34 3.50
N ASP A 9 -10.87 -5.05 4.54
CA ASP A 9 -10.06 -6.04 5.25
C ASP A 9 -9.65 -7.19 4.32
N ASP A 10 -10.59 -7.76 3.54
CA ASP A 10 -10.29 -8.80 2.56
C ASP A 10 -9.29 -8.33 1.50
N LEU A 11 -9.40 -7.07 1.06
CA LEU A 11 -8.50 -6.49 0.05
C LEU A 11 -7.10 -6.24 0.62
N LEU A 12 -7.02 -5.80 1.88
CA LEU A 12 -5.76 -5.68 2.63
C LEU A 12 -5.06 -7.04 2.77
N GLU A 13 -5.81 -8.09 3.13
CA GLU A 13 -5.27 -9.45 3.28
C GLU A 13 -4.72 -9.98 1.96
N HIS A 14 -5.41 -9.75 0.84
CA HIS A 14 -4.90 -10.10 -0.49
C HIS A 14 -3.64 -9.33 -0.89
N LEU A 15 -3.56 -8.03 -0.57
CA LEU A 15 -2.36 -7.21 -0.84
C LEU A 15 -1.17 -7.66 0.02
N LEU A 16 -1.40 -8.01 1.28
CA LEU A 16 -0.39 -8.59 2.17
C LEU A 16 0.10 -9.93 1.63
N ALA A 17 -0.80 -10.85 1.29
CA ALA A 17 -0.42 -12.15 0.72
C ALA A 17 0.45 -12.01 -0.56
N LEU A 18 0.17 -11.00 -1.40
CA LEU A 18 0.95 -10.71 -2.62
C LEU A 18 2.35 -10.14 -2.34
N THR A 19 2.56 -9.51 -1.17
CA THR A 19 3.83 -8.86 -0.78
C THR A 19 4.64 -9.68 0.22
N GLU A 20 4.00 -10.58 0.95
CA GLU A 20 4.59 -11.55 1.89
C GLU A 20 5.05 -12.84 1.23
N LEU A 21 4.60 -13.11 -0.01
CA LEU A 21 5.03 -14.30 -0.74
C LEU A 21 6.57 -14.34 -0.72
N PRO A 22 7.17 -15.35 -0.03
CA PRO A 22 8.61 -15.42 0.15
C PRO A 22 9.19 -15.90 -1.17
N ASP A 23 9.26 -14.97 -2.11
CA ASP A 23 9.96 -15.17 -3.36
C ASP A 23 11.45 -15.11 -2.97
N THR A 24 11.93 -16.25 -2.46
CA THR A 24 13.29 -16.48 -1.96
C THR A 24 14.36 -16.23 -3.03
N ALA A 25 13.94 -15.94 -4.26
CA ALA A 25 14.77 -15.54 -5.39
C ALA A 25 14.52 -14.11 -5.88
N ALA A 26 13.47 -13.40 -5.42
CA ALA A 26 13.17 -12.06 -5.90
C ALA A 26 13.89 -11.02 -5.03
N ALA A 27 14.84 -10.31 -5.64
CA ALA A 27 15.45 -9.14 -5.03
C ALA A 27 14.35 -8.17 -4.53
N PRO A 28 14.61 -7.42 -3.43
CA PRO A 28 13.67 -6.43 -2.90
C PRO A 28 13.11 -5.47 -3.98
N ASP A 29 13.88 -5.22 -5.04
CA ASP A 29 13.48 -4.44 -6.21
C ASP A 29 12.25 -5.00 -6.95
N ILE A 30 12.10 -6.33 -7.05
CA ILE A 30 10.99 -6.96 -7.78
C ILE A 30 9.68 -6.82 -7.00
N ARG A 31 9.73 -6.90 -5.67
CA ARG A 31 8.56 -6.67 -4.80
C ARG A 31 8.11 -5.22 -4.90
N CYS A 32 9.05 -4.27 -4.82
CA CYS A 32 8.77 -2.84 -5.01
C CYS A 32 8.18 -2.56 -6.40
N ALA A 33 8.72 -3.16 -7.47
CA ALA A 33 8.21 -3.00 -8.83
C ALA A 33 6.78 -3.56 -8.99
N ARG A 34 6.46 -4.70 -8.36
CA ARG A 34 5.12 -5.29 -8.39
C ARG A 34 4.10 -4.39 -7.67
N LEU A 35 4.47 -3.86 -6.51
CA LEU A 35 3.65 -2.91 -5.73
C LEU A 35 3.39 -1.62 -6.53
N ALA A 36 4.44 -1.02 -7.10
CA ALA A 36 4.32 0.18 -7.93
C ALA A 36 3.37 -0.05 -9.13
N ARG A 37 3.45 -1.22 -9.77
CA ARG A 37 2.57 -1.57 -10.90
C ARG A 37 1.11 -1.75 -10.47
N LEU A 38 0.88 -2.31 -9.28
CA LEU A 38 -0.46 -2.49 -8.70
C LEU A 38 -1.10 -1.12 -8.39
N VAL A 39 -0.33 -0.21 -7.78
CA VAL A 39 -0.75 1.17 -7.50
C VAL A 39 -1.11 1.92 -8.77
N LEU A 40 -0.28 1.81 -9.83
CA LEU A 40 -0.58 2.43 -11.13
C LEU A 40 -1.87 1.91 -11.75
N LEU A 41 -2.10 0.59 -11.73
CA LEU A 41 -3.34 -0.01 -12.23
C LEU A 41 -4.56 0.45 -11.43
N LEU A 42 -4.46 0.53 -10.11
CA LEU A 42 -5.53 1.04 -9.26
C LEU A 42 -5.83 2.51 -9.55
N ALA A 43 -4.81 3.36 -9.71
CA ALA A 43 -4.98 4.76 -10.07
C ALA A 43 -5.70 4.93 -11.43
N GLU A 44 -5.33 4.11 -12.41
CA GLU A 44 -5.97 4.10 -13.73
C GLU A 44 -7.44 3.65 -13.64
N ARG A 45 -7.74 2.61 -12.85
CA ARG A 45 -9.11 2.11 -12.65
C ARG A 45 -10.00 3.08 -11.87
N LEU A 46 -9.43 3.79 -10.90
CA LEU A 46 -10.13 4.80 -10.10
C LEU A 46 -10.33 6.11 -10.87
N GLY A 47 -9.50 6.37 -11.89
CA GLY A 47 -9.55 7.61 -12.68
C GLY A 47 -9.10 8.86 -11.92
N ASP A 48 -8.58 8.70 -10.70
CA ASP A 48 -8.18 9.80 -9.82
C ASP A 48 -6.74 9.60 -9.35
N THR A 49 -5.81 9.98 -10.21
CA THR A 49 -4.37 9.90 -9.95
C THR A 49 -3.93 10.87 -8.85
N ALA A 50 -4.66 11.96 -8.62
CA ALA A 50 -4.35 12.94 -7.59
C ALA A 50 -4.68 12.39 -6.20
N ALA A 51 -5.82 11.72 -6.04
CA ALA A 51 -6.17 11.03 -4.79
C ALA A 51 -5.16 9.93 -4.46
N VAL A 52 -4.70 9.17 -5.46
CA VAL A 52 -3.67 8.13 -5.24
C VAL A 52 -2.34 8.74 -4.82
N GLN A 53 -1.89 9.83 -5.46
CA GLN A 53 -0.67 10.53 -5.05
C GLN A 53 -0.76 11.10 -3.63
N ALA A 54 -1.90 11.66 -3.25
CA ALA A 54 -2.13 12.18 -1.90
C ALA A 54 -2.05 11.06 -0.85
N ALA A 55 -2.67 9.90 -1.12
CA ALA A 55 -2.62 8.75 -0.23
C ALA A 55 -1.18 8.19 -0.09
N ILE A 56 -0.40 8.12 -1.18
CA ILE A 56 1.01 7.72 -1.12
C ILE A 56 1.82 8.71 -0.27
N ALA A 57 1.62 10.01 -0.48
CA ALA A 57 2.32 11.04 0.29
C ALA A 57 1.99 10.97 1.78
N GLU A 58 0.76 10.65 2.14
CA GLU A 58 0.32 10.47 3.53
C GLU A 58 1.03 9.28 4.19
N VAL A 59 1.13 8.13 3.51
CA VAL A 59 1.85 6.94 4.02
C VAL A 59 3.35 7.25 4.20
N VAL A 60 3.99 7.87 3.21
CA VAL A 60 5.41 8.26 3.30
C VAL A 60 5.63 9.26 4.44
N HIS A 61 4.70 10.19 4.65
CA HIS A 61 4.78 11.14 5.74
C HIS A 61 4.58 10.49 7.12
N ALA A 62 3.68 9.51 7.22
CA ALA A 62 3.44 8.76 8.45
C ALA A 62 4.67 7.90 8.85
N GLU A 63 5.34 7.27 7.89
CA GLU A 63 6.58 6.52 8.14
C GLU A 63 7.78 7.44 8.46
N ALA A 64 7.76 8.69 8.00
CA ALA A 64 8.80 9.68 8.30
C ALA A 64 8.66 10.28 9.72
N GLN A 65 7.53 10.08 10.40
CA GLN A 65 7.38 10.53 11.79
C GLN A 65 8.01 9.52 12.75
N PRO A 66 9.01 9.93 13.56
CA PRO A 66 9.58 9.04 14.56
C PRO A 66 8.48 8.65 15.57
N PRO A 67 8.47 7.40 16.08
CA PRO A 67 7.53 7.01 17.10
C PRO A 67 7.72 7.96 18.28
N VAL A 68 6.69 8.75 18.59
CA VAL A 68 6.64 9.54 19.82
C VAL A 68 6.51 8.53 20.96
N LEU A 69 7.66 8.07 21.44
CA LEU A 69 7.81 7.36 22.71
C LEU A 69 7.40 8.36 23.81
N ALA A 70 6.10 8.43 24.08
CA ALA A 70 5.57 9.00 25.30
C ALA A 70 5.98 8.06 26.44
N ILE A 71 7.16 8.30 27.01
CA ILE A 71 7.59 7.67 28.26
C ILE A 71 6.88 8.44 29.40
N PRO A 72 6.10 7.77 30.25
CA PRO A 72 5.43 8.39 31.41
C PRO A 72 6.41 8.80 32.51
#